data_AF-A0A259DFU4-F1
#
_entry.id   AF-A0A259DFU4-F1
#
_cell.length_a   1.000
_cell.length_b   1.000
_cell.length_c   1.000
_cell.angle_alpha   90.00
_cell.angle_beta   90.00
_cell.angle_gamma   90.00
#
_symmetry.space_group_name_H-M   'P 1'
#
loop_
_entity.id
_entity.type
_entity.pdbx_description
1 polymer ?
#
loop_
_entity_poly.entity_id
_entity_poly.type
_entity_poly.pdbx_seq_one_letter_code
_entity_poly.pdbx_strand_id
1 'polypeptide(L)'
;FGCSDHRHFERTMALRVLPWCLARVLWRLATGRYGTQSRAYVRHMLLSGPKEAPPLDHAAFPAHYHCNLMREVYGLRLYSRLTLEFLDLLEARGVHSLHGHITEPAESGTWNRFADRFMAMQDAQSDHGRTCVMAEVPTTLFKVVLGDERPMVNRVWGVRVSDYRDWMLFVRETYGL
;
A
#
# COMPACT_ATOMS: atom_id res chain seq x y z
N PHE A 1 0.28 1.31 -12.14
CA PHE A 1 0.12 0.34 -13.25
C PHE A 1 -0.09 -1.04 -12.63
N GLY A 2 -1.33 -1.54 -12.62
CA GLY A 2 -1.62 -2.90 -12.15
C GLY A 2 -0.92 -3.90 -13.06
N CYS A 3 -0.16 -4.82 -12.48
CA CYS A 3 0.61 -5.77 -13.27
C CYS A 3 -0.29 -6.95 -13.65
N SER A 4 -0.78 -6.97 -14.88
CA SER A 4 -1.56 -8.09 -15.42
C SER A 4 -0.75 -9.38 -15.53
N ASP A 5 0.58 -9.31 -15.54
CA ASP A 5 1.51 -10.45 -15.50
C ASP A 5 2.49 -10.31 -14.33
N HIS A 6 1.98 -10.59 -13.14
CA HIS A 6 2.74 -10.50 -11.89
C HIS A 6 4.05 -11.32 -11.94
N ARG A 7 4.03 -12.52 -12.52
CA ARG A 7 5.21 -13.39 -12.63
C ARG A 7 6.29 -12.80 -13.52
N HIS A 8 5.91 -12.23 -14.67
CA HIS A 8 6.87 -11.54 -15.53
C HIS A 8 7.49 -10.32 -14.84
N PHE A 9 6.67 -9.56 -14.12
CA PHE A 9 7.13 -8.41 -13.35
C PHE A 9 8.09 -8.81 -12.23
N GLU A 10 7.74 -9.80 -11.41
CA GLU A 10 8.62 -10.31 -10.36
C GLU A 10 9.97 -10.75 -10.92
N ARG A 11 9.97 -11.52 -12.01
CA ARG A 11 11.20 -11.95 -12.68
C ARG A 11 12.03 -10.77 -13.18
N THR A 12 11.39 -9.78 -13.80
CA THR A 12 12.07 -8.59 -14.31
C THR A 12 12.64 -7.76 -13.17
N MET A 13 11.88 -7.55 -12.11
CA MET A 13 12.33 -6.84 -10.91
C MET A 13 13.50 -7.57 -10.26
N ALA A 14 13.37 -8.88 -10.00
CA ALA A 14 14.39 -9.68 -9.31
C ALA A 14 15.69 -9.83 -10.11
N LEU A 15 15.61 -9.98 -11.44
CA LEU A 15 16.78 -10.30 -12.26
C LEU A 15 17.42 -9.09 -12.93
N ARG A 16 16.66 -8.04 -13.21
CA ARG A 16 17.15 -6.90 -14.02
C ARG A 16 17.16 -5.57 -13.30
N VAL A 17 16.25 -5.32 -12.36
CA VAL A 17 16.12 -4.00 -11.72
C VAL A 17 16.74 -3.99 -10.33
N LEU A 18 16.26 -4.85 -9.44
CA LEU A 18 16.68 -4.91 -8.05
C LEU A 18 18.18 -5.13 -7.87
N PRO A 19 18.88 -6.01 -8.62
CA PRO A 19 20.32 -6.20 -8.44
C PRO A 19 21.13 -4.92 -8.65
N TRP A 20 20.82 -4.15 -9.69
CA TRP A 20 21.49 -2.88 -9.99
C TRP A 20 21.15 -1.80 -8.96
N CYS A 21 19.89 -1.72 -8.55
CA CYS A 21 19.47 -0.80 -7.49
C CYS A 21 20.17 -1.11 -6.16
N LEU A 22 20.21 -2.39 -5.76
CA LEU A 22 20.88 -2.84 -4.54
C LEU A 22 22.38 -2.58 -4.61
N ALA A 23 23.05 -2.89 -5.72
CA ALA A 23 24.48 -2.59 -5.88
C ALA A 23 24.77 -1.10 -5.70
N ARG A 24 23.95 -0.21 -6.29
CA ARG A 24 24.09 1.24 -6.14
C ARG A 24 23.82 1.70 -4.71
N VAL A 25 22.82 1.14 -4.04
CA VAL A 25 22.50 1.45 -2.65
C VAL A 25 23.66 1.03 -1.74
N LEU A 26 24.18 -0.19 -1.90
CA LEU A 26 25.30 -0.71 -1.11
C LEU A 26 26.59 0.09 -1.37
N TRP A 27 26.86 0.47 -2.62
CA TRP A 27 28.00 1.33 -2.93
C TRP A 27 27.90 2.71 -2.28
N ARG A 28 26.72 3.35 -2.33
CA ARG A 28 26.49 4.64 -1.66
C ARG A 28 26.58 4.52 -0.14
N LEU A 29 26.15 3.39 0.42
CA LEU A 29 26.28 3.09 1.84
C LEU A 29 27.75 2.95 2.25
N ALA A 30 28.51 2.14 1.51
CA ALA A 30 29.94 1.90 1.75
C ALA A 30 30.80 3.16 1.58
N THR A 31 30.43 4.04 0.66
CA THR A 31 31.14 5.31 0.40
C THR A 31 30.66 6.48 1.26
N GLY A 32 29.77 6.23 2.23
CA GLY A 32 29.30 7.28 3.16
C GLY A 32 28.47 8.38 2.50
N ARG A 33 27.94 8.17 1.29
CA ARG A 33 27.20 9.17 0.50
C ARG A 33 25.76 9.41 0.99
N TYR A 34 25.31 8.64 1.97
CA TYR A 34 24.01 8.84 2.62
C TYR A 34 24.18 9.62 3.93
N GLY A 35 23.31 10.62 4.11
CA GLY A 35 23.10 11.29 5.39
C GLY A 35 22.56 10.32 6.46
N THR A 36 22.57 10.77 7.71
CA THR A 36 22.24 9.93 8.88
C THR A 36 20.88 9.23 8.77
N GLN A 37 19.83 9.97 8.43
CA GLN A 37 18.48 9.41 8.28
C GLN A 37 18.38 8.40 7.13
N SER A 38 18.93 8.72 5.96
CA SER A 38 18.94 7.80 4.81
C SER A 38 19.70 6.52 5.11
N ARG A 39 20.79 6.60 5.88
CA ARG A 39 21.56 5.43 6.33
C ARG A 39 20.74 4.55 7.28
N ALA A 40 20.07 5.16 8.24
CA ALA A 40 19.17 4.46 9.16
C ALA A 40 18.04 3.76 8.40
N TYR A 41 17.43 4.45 7.44
CA TYR A 41 16.38 3.91 6.58
C TYR A 41 16.86 2.71 5.77
N VAL A 42 17.98 2.84 5.04
CA VAL A 42 18.54 1.75 4.23
C VAL A 42 18.90 0.54 5.10
N ARG A 43 19.53 0.77 6.25
CA ARG A 43 19.87 -0.30 7.20
C ARG A 43 18.61 -1.02 7.70
N HIS A 44 17.56 -0.27 8.03
CA HIS A 44 16.28 -0.82 8.47
C HIS A 44 15.62 -1.67 7.37
N MET A 45 15.54 -1.15 6.14
CA MET A 45 14.98 -1.89 5.00
C MET A 45 15.69 -3.22 4.74
N LEU A 46 17.03 -3.25 4.86
CA LEU A 46 17.82 -4.46 4.63
C LEU A 46 17.68 -5.51 5.76
N LEU A 47 17.57 -5.06 7.02
CA LEU A 47 17.65 -5.96 8.19
C LEU A 47 16.27 -6.33 8.77
N SER A 48 15.35 -5.37 8.78
CA SER A 48 14.04 -5.49 9.41
C SER A 48 12.91 -5.50 8.38
N GLY A 49 13.11 -4.90 7.21
CA GLY A 49 12.10 -4.81 6.14
C GLY A 49 11.38 -6.12 5.85
N PRO A 50 12.08 -7.25 5.58
CA PRO A 50 11.44 -8.54 5.32
C PRO A 50 10.60 -9.08 6.48
N LYS A 51 10.96 -8.75 7.73
CA LYS A 51 10.23 -9.19 8.93
C LYS A 51 9.02 -8.32 9.23
N GLU A 52 9.10 -7.05 8.84
CA GLU A 52 8.04 -6.06 9.06
C GLU A 52 7.08 -5.93 7.86
N ALA A 53 7.27 -6.72 6.80
CA ALA A 53 6.39 -6.77 5.64
C ALA A 53 5.17 -7.66 5.96
N PRO A 54 3.94 -7.12 5.95
CA PRO A 54 2.75 -7.92 6.16
C PRO A 54 2.54 -8.93 5.03
N PRO A 55 2.09 -10.16 5.34
CA PRO A 55 1.86 -11.19 4.33
C PRO A 55 0.67 -10.84 3.44
N LEU A 56 0.81 -11.07 2.13
CA LEU A 56 -0.27 -10.93 1.16
C LEU A 56 -0.09 -11.97 0.03
N ASP A 57 -1.20 -12.58 -0.40
CA ASP A 57 -1.21 -13.38 -1.61
C ASP A 57 -1.32 -12.48 -2.85
N HIS A 58 -0.17 -12.21 -3.49
CA HIS A 58 -0.12 -11.40 -4.69
C HIS A 58 -0.72 -12.07 -5.94
N ALA A 59 -0.94 -13.39 -5.92
CA ALA A 59 -1.68 -14.05 -7.00
C ALA A 59 -3.19 -13.76 -6.88
N ALA A 60 -3.71 -13.73 -5.65
CA ALA A 60 -5.10 -13.37 -5.38
C ALA A 60 -5.39 -11.87 -5.53
N PHE A 61 -4.41 -11.01 -5.23
CA PHE A 61 -4.54 -9.54 -5.30
C PHE A 61 -3.39 -8.92 -6.13
N PRO A 62 -3.40 -9.06 -7.47
CA PRO A 62 -2.24 -8.75 -8.31
C PRO A 62 -2.02 -7.26 -8.57
N ALA A 63 -3.06 -6.42 -8.51
CA ALA A 63 -2.91 -4.98 -8.68
C ALA A 63 -2.54 -4.30 -7.36
N HIS A 64 -1.51 -3.45 -7.37
CA HIS A 64 -1.17 -2.59 -6.25
C HIS A 64 -1.72 -1.18 -6.46
N TYR A 65 -2.38 -0.62 -5.45
CA TYR A 65 -2.81 0.77 -5.42
C TYR A 65 -2.03 1.58 -4.39
N HIS A 66 -1.48 2.70 -4.82
CA HIS A 66 -0.85 3.71 -3.98
C HIS A 66 -1.08 5.08 -4.59
N CYS A 67 -1.56 6.03 -3.79
CA CYS A 67 -1.83 7.38 -4.22
C CYS A 67 -1.44 8.37 -3.13
N ASN A 68 -0.52 9.27 -3.46
CA ASN A 68 -0.14 10.39 -2.61
C ASN A 68 -0.59 11.67 -3.30
N LEU A 69 -1.34 12.50 -2.59
CA LEU A 69 -1.68 13.83 -3.03
C LEU A 69 -0.90 14.85 -2.21
N MET A 70 -0.41 15.87 -2.92
CA MET A 70 0.17 17.05 -2.29
C MET A 70 -0.92 17.85 -1.59
N ARG A 71 -0.61 18.56 -0.50
CA ARG A 71 -1.64 19.29 0.29
C ARG A 71 -2.35 20.36 -0.53
N GLU A 72 -1.67 20.92 -1.50
CA GLU A 72 -2.10 21.97 -2.43
C GLU A 72 -3.30 21.55 -3.28
N VAL A 73 -3.51 20.25 -3.47
CA VAL A 73 -4.62 19.72 -4.29
C VAL A 73 -5.76 19.15 -3.43
N TYR A 74 -5.70 19.35 -2.11
CA TYR A 74 -6.77 18.90 -1.22
C TYR A 74 -8.06 19.71 -1.47
N GLY A 75 -9.20 19.05 -1.36
CA GLY A 75 -10.51 19.64 -1.67
C GLY A 75 -10.89 19.62 -3.16
N LEU A 76 -9.96 19.27 -4.07
CA LEU A 76 -10.22 19.17 -5.50
C LEU A 76 -10.80 17.81 -5.94
N ARG A 77 -11.17 16.93 -4.99
CA ARG A 77 -11.68 15.56 -5.26
C ARG A 77 -10.77 14.70 -6.13
N LEU A 78 -9.48 15.03 -6.18
CA LEU A 78 -8.52 14.30 -7.02
C LEU A 78 -8.28 12.89 -6.51
N TYR A 79 -8.47 12.64 -5.21
CA TYR A 79 -8.24 11.32 -4.65
C TYR A 79 -9.26 10.34 -5.22
N SER A 80 -10.55 10.59 -5.04
CA SER A 80 -11.58 9.68 -5.57
C SER A 80 -11.56 9.60 -7.08
N ARG A 81 -11.31 10.71 -7.77
CA ARG A 81 -11.23 10.72 -9.23
C ARG A 81 -10.10 9.82 -9.75
N LEU A 82 -8.88 10.01 -9.26
CA LEU A 82 -7.74 9.20 -9.68
C LEU A 82 -7.91 7.73 -9.29
N THR A 83 -8.49 7.46 -8.12
CA THR A 83 -8.80 6.08 -7.72
C THR A 83 -9.79 5.46 -8.71
N LEU A 84 -10.92 6.10 -9.01
CA LEU A 84 -11.95 5.56 -9.90
C LEU A 84 -11.42 5.35 -11.32
N GLU A 85 -10.67 6.31 -11.88
CA GLU A 85 -10.03 6.16 -13.19
C GLU A 85 -9.02 4.99 -13.20
N PHE A 86 -8.30 4.78 -12.10
CA PHE A 86 -7.42 3.62 -11.95
C PHE A 86 -8.20 2.29 -11.94
N LEU A 87 -9.35 2.23 -11.25
CA LEU A 87 -10.19 1.04 -11.22
C LEU A 87 -10.80 0.72 -12.59
N ASP A 88 -11.24 1.73 -13.33
CA ASP A 88 -11.70 1.57 -14.73
C ASP A 88 -10.61 0.91 -15.59
N LEU A 89 -9.36 1.36 -15.42
CA LEU A 89 -8.21 0.82 -16.14
C LEU A 89 -7.82 -0.60 -15.73
N LEU A 90 -8.11 -1.02 -14.48
CA LEU A 90 -7.91 -2.39 -14.03
C LEU A 90 -8.96 -3.32 -14.64
N GLU A 91 -10.23 -2.93 -14.59
CA GLU A 91 -11.34 -3.72 -15.15
C GLU A 91 -11.18 -3.89 -16.67
N ALA A 92 -10.82 -2.82 -17.39
CA ALA A 92 -10.54 -2.88 -18.82
C ALA A 92 -9.39 -3.84 -19.19
N ARG A 93 -8.54 -4.19 -18.23
CA ARG A 93 -7.44 -5.16 -18.37
C ARG A 93 -7.77 -6.55 -17.82
N GLY A 94 -9.01 -6.78 -17.38
CA GLY A 94 -9.45 -8.04 -16.78
C GLY A 94 -8.85 -8.31 -15.39
N VAL A 95 -8.43 -7.26 -14.68
CA VAL A 95 -7.92 -7.38 -13.30
C VAL A 95 -9.04 -7.03 -12.34
N HIS A 96 -9.43 -7.98 -11.49
CA HIS A 96 -10.63 -7.89 -10.64
C HIS A 96 -10.36 -7.75 -9.15
N SER A 97 -9.10 -7.72 -8.75
CA SER A 97 -8.70 -7.56 -7.35
C SER A 97 -7.44 -6.71 -7.25
N LEU A 98 -7.33 -5.99 -6.13
CA LEU A 98 -6.20 -5.14 -5.82
C LEU A 98 -5.83 -5.22 -4.34
N HIS A 99 -4.65 -4.69 -4.02
CA HIS A 99 -4.19 -4.50 -2.67
C HIS A 99 -3.55 -3.13 -2.50
N GLY A 100 -3.42 -2.70 -1.25
CA GLY A 100 -2.64 -1.53 -0.87
C GLY A 100 -1.87 -1.76 0.42
N HIS A 101 -0.84 -0.95 0.62
CA HIS A 101 -0.06 -0.92 1.85
C HIS A 101 -0.18 0.46 2.48
N ILE A 102 -0.25 0.49 3.80
CA ILE A 102 -0.19 1.73 4.56
C ILE A 102 0.62 1.52 5.83
N THR A 103 1.37 2.54 6.19
CA THR A 103 2.02 2.63 7.50
C THR A 103 1.39 3.77 8.28
N GLU A 104 0.84 3.48 9.44
CA GLU A 104 0.16 4.46 10.27
C GLU A 104 0.27 4.06 11.76
N PRO A 105 -0.11 4.94 12.71
CA PRO A 105 -0.10 4.58 14.12
C PRO A 105 -0.97 3.35 14.42
N ALA A 106 -0.57 2.56 15.41
CA ALA A 106 -1.27 1.34 15.80
C ALA A 106 -2.71 1.65 16.27
N GLU A 107 -2.83 2.63 17.18
CA GLU A 107 -4.09 2.98 17.84
C GLU A 107 -4.92 4.02 17.09
N SER A 108 -4.35 4.65 16.06
CA SER A 108 -5.04 5.70 15.31
C SER A 108 -4.62 5.66 13.85
N GLY A 109 -5.60 5.71 12.95
CA GLY A 109 -5.31 5.50 11.55
C GLY A 109 -6.48 5.90 10.69
N THR A 110 -6.19 6.58 9.58
CA THR A 110 -7.23 6.84 8.58
C THR A 110 -7.63 5.54 7.92
N TRP A 111 -6.69 4.60 7.74
CA TRP A 111 -7.00 3.29 7.21
C TRP A 111 -7.74 2.40 8.21
N ASN A 112 -7.36 2.38 9.49
CA ASN A 112 -8.12 1.61 10.48
C ASN A 112 -9.62 2.01 10.50
N ARG A 113 -9.89 3.32 10.55
CA ARG A 113 -11.27 3.85 10.44
C ARG A 113 -11.94 3.55 9.10
N PHE A 114 -11.16 3.50 8.03
CA PHE A 114 -11.64 3.14 6.69
C PHE A 114 -12.05 1.66 6.65
N ALA A 115 -11.19 0.77 7.16
CA ALA A 115 -11.39 -0.67 7.14
C ALA A 115 -12.61 -1.06 7.97
N ASP A 116 -12.75 -0.50 9.18
CA ASP A 116 -13.90 -0.76 10.05
C ASP A 116 -15.23 -0.43 9.35
N ARG A 117 -15.28 0.71 8.65
CA ARG A 117 -16.49 1.13 7.93
C ARG A 117 -16.72 0.30 6.67
N PHE A 118 -15.66 -0.01 5.94
CA PHE A 118 -15.74 -0.86 4.76
C PHE A 118 -16.26 -2.27 5.12
N MET A 119 -15.74 -2.87 6.20
CA MET A 119 -16.19 -4.16 6.69
C MET A 119 -17.64 -4.10 7.20
N ALA A 120 -18.02 -3.04 7.92
CA ALA A 120 -19.41 -2.85 8.36
C ALA A 120 -20.40 -2.74 7.18
N MET A 121 -20.02 -2.09 6.08
CA MET A 121 -20.84 -2.05 4.86
C MET A 121 -20.92 -3.40 4.16
N GLN A 122 -19.81 -4.17 4.10
CA GLN A 122 -19.81 -5.51 3.50
C GLN A 122 -20.67 -6.49 4.32
N ASP A 123 -20.53 -6.50 5.64
CA ASP A 123 -21.32 -7.36 6.53
C ASP A 123 -22.83 -7.05 6.44
N ALA A 124 -23.20 -5.80 6.16
CA ALA A 124 -24.59 -5.40 5.92
C ALA A 124 -25.14 -5.83 4.54
N GLN A 125 -24.27 -6.21 3.60
CA GLN A 125 -24.62 -6.57 2.21
C GLN A 125 -24.38 -8.07 1.88
N SER A 126 -23.82 -8.85 2.81
CA SER A 126 -23.30 -10.19 2.48
C SER A 126 -24.35 -11.31 2.45
N ASP A 127 -24.75 -11.68 1.22
CA ASP A 127 -24.97 -13.06 0.77
C ASP A 127 -23.72 -13.60 0.02
N HIS A 128 -22.67 -12.79 -0.10
CA HIS A 128 -21.42 -13.12 -0.80
C HIS A 128 -20.26 -13.10 0.20
N GLY A 129 -19.60 -14.25 0.37
CA GLY A 129 -18.55 -14.46 1.37
C GLY A 129 -17.44 -13.40 1.38
N ARG A 130 -16.86 -13.21 2.57
CA ARG A 130 -15.81 -12.22 2.89
C ARG A 130 -14.73 -12.19 1.80
N THR A 131 -14.60 -11.04 1.13
CA THR A 131 -13.69 -10.82 -0.03
C THR A 131 -12.58 -9.81 0.26
N CYS A 132 -12.38 -9.48 1.55
CA CYS A 132 -11.32 -8.61 2.04
C CYS A 132 -10.28 -9.41 2.82
N VAL A 133 -8.99 -9.23 2.51
CA VAL A 133 -7.86 -9.73 3.30
C VAL A 133 -7.24 -8.55 4.03
N MET A 134 -6.88 -8.74 5.30
CA MET A 134 -6.12 -7.77 6.08
C MET A 134 -5.01 -8.48 6.85
N ALA A 135 -3.82 -7.90 6.83
CA ALA A 135 -2.74 -8.31 7.72
C ALA A 135 -2.00 -7.08 8.25
N GLU A 136 -1.52 -7.21 9.49
CA GLU A 136 -0.84 -6.16 10.21
C GLU A 136 0.45 -6.69 10.83
N VAL A 137 1.53 -5.92 10.75
CA VAL A 137 2.80 -6.21 11.42
C VAL A 137 3.34 -4.92 12.04
N PRO A 138 3.74 -4.93 13.33
CA PRO A 138 4.41 -3.78 13.94
C PRO A 138 5.66 -3.35 13.17
N THR A 139 5.93 -2.05 13.11
CA THR A 139 7.14 -1.52 12.49
C THR A 139 7.93 -0.62 13.42
N THR A 140 9.24 -0.79 13.42
CA THR A 140 10.16 0.09 14.14
C THR A 140 10.80 1.14 13.24
N LEU A 141 10.37 1.23 11.97
CA LEU A 141 10.94 2.13 10.96
C LEU A 141 10.96 3.60 11.41
N PHE A 142 9.82 4.09 11.92
CA PHE A 142 9.66 5.49 12.31
C PHE A 142 10.53 5.84 13.52
N LYS A 143 10.62 4.93 14.50
CA LYS A 143 11.54 5.04 15.62
C LYS A 143 13.00 5.12 15.16
N VAL A 144 13.41 4.20 14.27
CA VAL A 144 14.80 4.11 13.80
C VAL A 144 15.21 5.29 12.92
N VAL A 145 14.30 5.79 12.08
CA VAL A 145 14.61 6.82 11.07
C VAL A 145 14.32 8.24 11.55
N LEU A 146 13.23 8.42 12.29
CA LEU A 146 12.71 9.73 12.70
C LEU A 146 12.80 9.96 14.21
N GLY A 147 13.11 8.94 15.01
CA GLY A 147 13.07 9.03 16.48
C GLY A 147 11.66 9.10 17.06
N ASP A 148 10.65 8.76 16.26
CA ASP A 148 9.26 8.78 16.68
C ASP A 148 8.91 7.49 17.46
N GLU A 149 8.63 7.64 18.75
CA GLU A 149 8.35 6.53 19.67
C GLU A 149 6.90 6.07 19.65
N ARG A 150 6.02 6.71 18.84
CA ARG A 150 4.64 6.25 18.69
C ARG A 150 4.61 4.82 18.14
N PRO A 151 3.78 3.91 18.68
CA PRO A 151 3.58 2.60 18.08
C PRO A 151 3.05 2.73 16.66
N MET A 152 3.81 2.22 15.69
CA MET A 152 3.47 2.23 14.26
C MET A 152 3.30 0.79 13.77
N VAL A 153 2.41 0.63 12.78
CA VAL A 153 2.18 -0.67 12.13
C VAL A 153 2.18 -0.53 10.62
N ASN A 154 2.66 -1.57 9.94
CA ASN A 154 2.43 -1.77 8.51
C ASN A 154 1.15 -2.60 8.36
N ARG A 155 0.21 -2.09 7.57
CA ARG A 155 -1.02 -2.78 7.21
C ARG A 155 -1.02 -3.06 5.72
N VAL A 156 -1.46 -4.26 5.36
CA VAL A 156 -1.81 -4.61 3.99
C VAL A 156 -3.28 -5.00 3.95
N TRP A 157 -3.94 -4.63 2.86
CA TRP A 157 -5.31 -4.99 2.58
C TRP A 157 -5.43 -5.47 1.15
N GLY A 158 -6.31 -6.44 0.90
CA GLY A 158 -6.66 -6.94 -0.41
C GLY A 158 -8.17 -6.96 -0.57
N VAL A 159 -8.69 -6.55 -1.73
CA VAL A 159 -10.13 -6.42 -1.98
C VAL A 159 -10.45 -6.60 -3.47
N ARG A 160 -11.70 -6.93 -3.81
CA ARG A 160 -12.16 -6.89 -5.20
C ARG A 160 -12.25 -5.44 -5.69
N VAL A 161 -12.00 -5.26 -6.99
CA VAL A 161 -12.11 -3.94 -7.64
C VAL A 161 -13.52 -3.37 -7.53
N SER A 162 -14.56 -4.20 -7.66
CA SER A 162 -15.96 -3.81 -7.51
C SER A 162 -16.24 -3.23 -6.12
N ASP A 163 -15.83 -3.93 -5.06
CA ASP A 163 -16.13 -3.52 -3.70
C ASP A 163 -15.39 -2.22 -3.35
N TYR A 164 -14.13 -2.11 -3.81
CA TYR A 164 -13.35 -0.90 -3.63
C TYR A 164 -13.93 0.28 -4.42
N ARG A 165 -14.50 0.04 -5.61
CA ARG A 165 -15.21 1.05 -6.40
C ARG A 165 -16.44 1.57 -5.65
N ASP A 166 -17.31 0.68 -5.18
CA ASP A 166 -18.54 1.05 -4.46
C ASP A 166 -18.22 1.93 -3.26
N TRP A 167 -17.17 1.57 -2.52
CA TRP A 167 -16.70 2.39 -1.42
C TRP A 167 -16.14 3.74 -1.87
N MET A 168 -15.34 3.80 -2.93
CA MET A 168 -14.80 5.09 -3.40
C MET A 168 -15.90 6.03 -3.90
N LEU A 169 -16.99 5.48 -4.45
CA LEU A 169 -18.19 6.25 -4.78
C LEU A 169 -18.86 6.78 -3.49
N PHE A 170 -19.05 5.93 -2.49
CA PHE A 170 -19.57 6.35 -1.18
C PHE A 170 -18.72 7.45 -0.52
N VAL A 171 -17.40 7.32 -0.54
CA VAL A 171 -16.46 8.31 0.02
C VAL A 171 -16.57 9.63 -0.72
N ARG A 172 -16.65 9.59 -2.05
CA ARG A 172 -16.82 10.79 -2.88
C ARG A 172 -18.13 11.51 -2.58
N GLU A 173 -19.21 10.76 -2.41
CA GLU A 173 -20.55 11.29 -2.14
C GLU A 173 -20.69 11.82 -0.71
N THR A 174 -20.15 11.10 0.27
CA THR A 174 -20.29 11.44 1.70
C THR A 174 -19.30 12.51 2.16
N TYR A 175 -18.05 12.45 1.69
CA TYR A 175 -16.96 13.29 2.20
C TYR A 175 -16.45 14.31 1.18
N GLY A 176 -16.93 14.27 -0.07
CA GLY A 176 -16.44 15.17 -1.11
C GLY A 176 -14.94 15.01 -1.38
N LEU A 177 -14.42 13.79 -1.18
CA LEU A 177 -13.04 13.38 -1.47
C LEU A 177 -12.92 12.77 -2.86
#